data_AF-A0AA40HLX2-F1
#
_entry.id   AF-A0AA40HLX2-F1
#
_cell.length_a   1.000
_cell.length_b   1.000
_cell.length_c   1.000
_cell.angle_alpha   90.00
_cell.angle_beta   90.00
_cell.angle_gamma   90.00
#
_symmetry.space_group_name_H-M   'P 1'
#
loop_
_entity.id
_entity.type
_entity.pdbx_description
1 polymer ?
#
loop_
_entity_poly.entity_id
_entity_poly.type
_entity_poly.pdbx_seq_one_letter_code
_entity_poly.pdbx_strand_id
1 'polypeptide(L)'
;MECGPPRINDKLMRFFDHCEKFLTEVERNDTALYHVEAFKTGPEMQNILKKVAATLQVPVNNLNADLIQVAFFTCSFDLAIKGVKSPWCDVFDTDDAMVLEYLNDLKQYWKRGYGYTINSRSSCILFQDIFRHLDKAVEQKKRSQPISSPVILQFGHAETLLPLLSLMGYFKDKEPLTAYNYKEQMHRKFRSGHIVPYASNLMFVLYHCKNAKTPKEEFRVQMLLNEKVLPLAHSQETASLYDDLKNHYKDILQSCHTSEECQLPKVNNTSDEL
;
A
#
# COMPACT_ATOMS: atom_id res chain seq x y z
N MET A 1 -26.76 16.95 1.76
CA MET A 1 -25.33 17.31 1.86
C MET A 1 -24.83 17.33 0.44
N GLU A 2 -24.63 18.51 -0.14
CA GLU A 2 -24.12 18.64 -1.50
C GLU A 2 -22.59 18.66 -1.44
N CYS A 3 -21.94 17.69 -2.08
CA CYS A 3 -20.50 17.73 -2.26
C CYS A 3 -20.18 18.80 -3.31
N GLY A 4 -19.29 19.73 -2.98
CA GLY A 4 -18.74 20.67 -3.96
C GLY A 4 -17.98 19.94 -5.09
N PRO A 5 -17.57 20.67 -6.14
CA PRO A 5 -16.79 20.07 -7.23
C PRO A 5 -15.49 19.43 -6.70
N PRO A 6 -15.02 18.34 -7.33
CA PRO A 6 -13.79 17.69 -6.90
C PRO A 6 -12.61 18.66 -7.05
N ARG A 7 -11.72 18.64 -6.06
CA ARG A 7 -10.45 19.39 -6.09
C ARG A 7 -9.30 18.44 -6.37
N ILE A 8 -8.48 18.77 -7.34
CA ILE A 8 -7.24 18.04 -7.65
C ILE A 8 -6.15 18.47 -6.66
N ASN A 9 -5.49 17.51 -6.02
CA ASN A 9 -4.39 17.74 -5.08
C ASN A 9 -3.33 16.63 -5.17
N ASP A 10 -2.56 16.64 -6.26
CA ASP A 10 -1.57 15.59 -6.54
C ASP A 10 -0.43 15.56 -5.52
N LYS A 11 -0.08 16.70 -4.92
CA LYS A 11 0.92 16.73 -3.83
C LYS A 11 0.51 15.86 -2.64
N LEU A 12 -0.79 15.74 -2.38
CA LEU A 12 -1.34 14.94 -1.29
C LEU A 12 -1.63 13.50 -1.72
N MET A 13 -2.27 13.31 -2.88
CA MET A 13 -2.75 11.99 -3.32
C MET A 13 -1.74 11.19 -4.16
N ARG A 14 -0.73 11.87 -4.71
CA ARG A 14 0.38 11.32 -5.50
C ARG A 14 1.72 11.77 -4.91
N PHE A 15 1.83 11.82 -3.58
CA PHE A 15 3.03 12.27 -2.86
C PHE A 15 4.34 11.62 -3.37
N PHE A 16 4.28 10.37 -3.84
CA PHE A 16 5.41 9.62 -4.36
C PHE A 16 5.99 10.20 -5.66
N ASP A 17 5.16 10.82 -6.51
CA ASP A 17 5.61 11.49 -7.74
C ASP A 17 6.32 12.82 -7.44
N HIS A 18 6.17 13.34 -6.22
CA HIS A 18 6.79 14.57 -5.75
C HIS A 18 7.92 14.33 -4.75
N CYS A 19 8.37 13.08 -4.62
CA CYS A 19 9.38 12.68 -3.66
C CYS A 19 10.69 12.31 -4.37
N GLU A 20 11.64 13.25 -4.47
CA GLU A 20 12.86 13.06 -5.28
C GLU A 20 13.68 11.85 -4.83
N LYS A 21 13.79 11.62 -3.53
CA LYS A 21 14.45 10.44 -2.98
C LYS A 21 13.79 9.13 -3.43
N PHE A 22 12.45 9.05 -3.39
CA PHE A 22 11.72 7.90 -3.89
C PHE A 22 11.98 7.69 -5.39
N LEU A 23 11.88 8.77 -6.18
CA LEU A 23 12.08 8.72 -7.62
C LEU A 23 13.48 8.23 -7.98
N THR A 24 14.50 8.67 -7.24
CA THR A 24 15.90 8.34 -7.50
C THR A 24 16.28 6.95 -6.98
N GLU A 25 15.96 6.65 -5.73
CA GLU A 25 16.42 5.42 -5.07
C GLU A 25 15.58 4.18 -5.45
N VAL A 26 14.33 4.38 -5.91
CA VAL A 26 13.39 3.29 -6.16
C VAL A 26 12.81 3.33 -7.59
N GLU A 27 12.17 4.43 -8.01
CA GLU A 27 11.43 4.45 -9.28
C GLU A 27 12.34 4.35 -10.51
N ARG A 28 13.48 5.07 -10.50
CA ARG A 28 14.47 5.11 -11.59
C ARG A 28 15.69 4.23 -11.32
N ASN A 29 15.69 3.47 -10.22
CA ASN A 29 16.80 2.60 -9.87
C ASN A 29 16.54 1.18 -10.36
N ASP A 30 17.28 0.76 -11.39
CA ASP A 30 17.14 -0.56 -12.02
C ASP A 30 17.38 -1.72 -11.04
N THR A 31 18.13 -1.49 -9.97
CA THR A 31 18.40 -2.52 -8.95
C THR A 31 17.33 -2.62 -7.88
N ALA A 32 16.42 -1.64 -7.78
CA ALA A 32 15.44 -1.57 -6.69
C ALA A 32 14.39 -2.70 -6.75
N LEU A 33 14.23 -3.32 -7.91
CA LEU A 33 13.32 -4.45 -8.12
C LEU A 33 14.06 -5.76 -8.39
N TYR A 34 15.28 -5.90 -7.88
CA TYR A 34 16.09 -7.11 -8.00
C TYR A 34 15.30 -8.39 -7.74
N HIS A 35 14.52 -8.45 -6.65
CA HIS A 35 13.77 -9.65 -6.32
C HIS A 35 12.63 -9.96 -7.30
N VAL A 36 12.07 -8.95 -7.97
CA VAL A 36 11.10 -9.18 -9.05
C VAL A 36 11.78 -9.84 -10.23
N GLU A 37 12.90 -9.28 -10.69
CA GLU A 37 13.63 -9.79 -11.85
C GLU A 37 14.25 -11.18 -11.59
N ALA A 38 14.79 -11.39 -10.38
CA ALA A 38 15.27 -12.71 -9.97
C ALA A 38 14.13 -13.73 -9.96
N PHE A 39 12.95 -13.39 -9.42
CA PHE A 39 11.82 -14.32 -9.37
C PHE A 39 11.24 -14.65 -10.76
N LYS A 40 11.22 -13.68 -11.69
CA LYS A 40 10.83 -13.91 -13.10
C LYS A 40 11.66 -15.01 -13.77
N THR A 41 12.92 -15.14 -13.39
CA THR A 41 13.84 -16.19 -13.90
C THR A 41 13.92 -17.42 -13.00
N GLY A 42 13.25 -17.40 -11.85
CA GLY A 42 13.29 -18.44 -10.82
C GLY A 42 12.55 -19.73 -11.19
N PRO A 43 12.78 -20.82 -10.44
CA PRO A 43 12.26 -22.14 -10.77
C PRO A 43 10.72 -22.20 -10.78
N GLU A 44 10.04 -21.44 -9.93
CA GLU A 44 8.59 -21.32 -9.88
C GLU A 44 8.03 -20.80 -11.22
N MET A 45 8.61 -19.70 -11.75
CA MET A 45 8.19 -19.13 -13.02
C MET A 45 8.58 -20.00 -14.22
N GLN A 46 9.74 -20.69 -14.15
CA GLN A 46 10.13 -21.64 -15.20
C GLN A 46 9.17 -22.82 -15.32
N ASN A 47 8.55 -23.27 -14.22
CA ASN A 47 7.53 -24.31 -14.27
C ASN A 47 6.26 -23.82 -14.98
N ILE A 48 5.81 -22.60 -14.68
CA ILE A 48 4.65 -22.00 -15.37
C ILE A 48 4.93 -21.85 -16.86
N LEU A 49 6.11 -21.34 -17.23
CA LEU A 49 6.50 -21.17 -18.65
C LEU A 49 6.39 -22.49 -19.42
N LYS A 50 6.89 -23.59 -18.87
CA LYS A 50 6.80 -24.93 -19.49
C LYS A 50 5.36 -25.40 -19.63
N LYS A 51 4.55 -25.21 -18.58
CA LYS A 51 3.15 -25.63 -18.55
C LYS A 51 2.28 -24.86 -19.52
N VAL A 52 2.42 -23.53 -19.56
CA VAL A 52 1.70 -22.65 -20.48
C VAL A 52 2.13 -22.92 -21.92
N ALA A 53 3.43 -23.08 -22.18
CA ALA A 53 3.93 -23.46 -23.50
C ALA A 53 3.32 -24.78 -24.00
N ALA A 54 3.23 -25.80 -23.15
CA ALA A 54 2.60 -27.07 -23.48
C ALA A 54 1.10 -26.90 -23.76
N THR A 55 0.40 -26.11 -22.94
CA THR A 55 -1.04 -25.83 -23.10
C THR A 55 -1.34 -25.10 -24.40
N LEU A 56 -0.51 -24.12 -24.77
CA LEU A 56 -0.65 -23.33 -25.99
C LEU A 56 -0.01 -23.99 -27.22
N GLN A 57 0.70 -25.11 -27.05
CA GLN A 57 1.45 -25.82 -28.10
C GLN A 57 2.48 -24.92 -28.82
N VAL A 58 3.22 -24.12 -28.05
CA VAL A 58 4.28 -23.23 -28.55
C VAL A 58 5.64 -23.58 -27.94
N PRO A 59 6.77 -23.23 -28.59
CA PRO A 59 8.09 -23.39 -27.99
C PRO A 59 8.24 -22.56 -26.71
N VAL A 60 8.79 -23.14 -25.64
CA VAL A 60 9.02 -22.45 -24.35
C VAL A 60 9.86 -21.18 -24.53
N ASN A 61 10.84 -21.21 -25.44
CA ASN A 61 11.73 -20.08 -25.72
C ASN A 61 11.02 -18.87 -26.35
N ASN A 62 9.77 -19.02 -26.79
CA ASN A 62 8.95 -17.91 -27.29
C ASN A 62 8.21 -17.18 -26.15
N LEU A 63 8.25 -17.73 -24.92
CA LEU A 63 7.60 -17.17 -23.75
C LEU A 63 8.63 -16.60 -22.77
N ASN A 64 8.22 -15.61 -22.00
CA ASN A 64 8.95 -15.09 -20.85
C ASN A 64 7.95 -14.71 -19.74
N ALA A 65 8.46 -14.44 -18.53
CA ALA A 65 7.63 -14.13 -17.39
C ALA A 65 6.69 -12.92 -17.60
N ASP A 66 7.08 -11.95 -18.43
CA ASP A 66 6.25 -10.78 -18.73
C ASP A 66 5.06 -11.15 -19.62
N LEU A 67 5.26 -11.97 -20.66
CA LEU A 67 4.18 -12.49 -21.49
C LEU A 67 3.19 -13.36 -20.69
N ILE A 68 3.72 -14.17 -19.75
CA ILE A 68 2.89 -14.96 -18.83
C ILE A 68 2.02 -14.05 -17.95
N GLN A 69 2.61 -13.01 -17.37
CA GLN A 69 1.85 -12.02 -16.59
C GLN A 69 0.78 -11.32 -17.44
N VAL A 70 1.09 -10.95 -18.70
CA VAL A 70 0.11 -10.34 -19.60
C VAL A 70 -1.08 -11.28 -19.83
N ALA A 71 -0.84 -12.56 -20.09
CA ALA A 71 -1.91 -13.56 -20.24
C ALA A 71 -2.76 -13.68 -18.96
N PHE A 72 -2.11 -13.75 -17.79
CA PHE A 72 -2.79 -13.84 -16.49
C PHE A 72 -3.63 -12.60 -16.18
N PHE A 73 -3.10 -11.40 -16.44
CA PHE A 73 -3.84 -10.16 -16.25
C PHE A 73 -4.96 -9.98 -17.27
N THR A 74 -4.82 -10.52 -18.49
CA THR A 74 -5.91 -10.51 -19.48
C THR A 74 -7.12 -11.28 -18.95
N CYS A 75 -6.91 -12.48 -18.40
CA CYS A 75 -7.95 -13.22 -17.68
C CYS A 75 -8.54 -12.37 -16.54
N SER A 76 -7.67 -11.80 -15.70
CA SER A 76 -8.09 -11.04 -14.51
C SER A 76 -8.95 -9.82 -14.88
N PHE A 77 -8.59 -9.09 -15.94
CA PHE A 77 -9.35 -7.93 -16.41
C PHE A 77 -10.66 -8.31 -17.07
N ASP A 78 -10.69 -9.36 -17.91
CA ASP A 78 -11.94 -9.84 -18.50
C ASP A 78 -12.93 -10.27 -17.41
N LEU A 79 -12.45 -10.95 -16.37
CA LEU A 79 -13.30 -11.36 -15.26
C LEU A 79 -13.75 -10.16 -14.42
N ALA A 80 -12.83 -9.32 -13.96
CA ALA A 80 -13.14 -8.25 -13.01
C ALA A 80 -13.92 -7.08 -13.64
N ILE A 81 -13.69 -6.77 -14.91
CA ILE A 81 -14.28 -5.60 -15.58
C ILE A 81 -15.50 -6.01 -16.40
N LYS A 82 -15.44 -7.15 -17.12
CA LYS A 82 -16.52 -7.58 -18.02
C LYS A 82 -17.39 -8.67 -17.43
N GLY A 83 -17.00 -9.31 -16.32
CA GLY A 83 -17.69 -10.48 -15.77
C GLY A 83 -17.56 -11.72 -16.65
N VAL A 84 -16.56 -11.77 -17.54
CA VAL A 84 -16.38 -12.87 -18.49
C VAL A 84 -15.15 -13.68 -18.10
N LYS A 85 -15.35 -15.00 -17.92
CA LYS A 85 -14.22 -15.93 -17.85
C LYS A 85 -13.68 -16.15 -19.27
N SER A 86 -12.59 -15.46 -19.61
CA SER A 86 -11.97 -15.64 -20.93
C SER A 86 -11.14 -16.93 -20.99
N PRO A 87 -10.86 -17.48 -22.18
CA PRO A 87 -10.02 -18.68 -22.33
C PRO A 87 -8.62 -18.54 -21.73
N TRP A 88 -8.13 -17.30 -21.57
CA TRP A 88 -6.88 -17.02 -20.85
C TRP A 88 -6.91 -17.50 -19.40
N CYS A 89 -8.08 -17.59 -18.78
CA CYS A 89 -8.23 -18.12 -17.43
C CYS A 89 -8.04 -19.64 -17.36
N ASP A 90 -8.29 -20.37 -18.45
CA ASP A 90 -8.13 -21.83 -18.50
C ASP A 90 -6.68 -22.27 -18.74
N VAL A 91 -5.80 -21.31 -19.04
CA VAL A 91 -4.35 -21.54 -19.21
C VAL A 91 -3.63 -21.72 -17.86
N PHE A 92 -4.23 -21.23 -16.77
CA PHE A 92 -3.64 -21.21 -15.44
C PHE A 92 -4.49 -22.00 -14.46
N ASP A 93 -3.86 -22.73 -13.55
CA ASP A 93 -4.53 -23.25 -12.37
C ASP A 93 -4.23 -22.44 -11.12
N THR A 94 -4.75 -22.90 -9.98
CA THR A 94 -4.59 -22.23 -8.69
C THR A 94 -3.12 -22.10 -8.27
N ASP A 95 -2.30 -23.12 -8.52
CA ASP A 95 -0.89 -23.09 -8.12
C ASP A 95 -0.11 -22.09 -8.96
N ASP A 96 -0.39 -22.01 -10.28
CA ASP A 96 0.17 -20.98 -11.15
C ASP A 96 -0.25 -19.58 -10.68
N ALA A 97 -1.53 -19.42 -10.33
CA ALA A 97 -2.06 -18.14 -9.83
C ALA A 97 -1.41 -17.70 -8.52
N MET A 98 -1.08 -18.63 -7.61
CA MET A 98 -0.39 -18.30 -6.36
C MET A 98 1.06 -17.81 -6.58
N VAL A 99 1.77 -18.42 -7.53
CA VAL A 99 3.12 -17.97 -7.94
C VAL A 99 3.05 -16.59 -8.59
N LEU A 100 2.08 -16.36 -9.47
CA LEU A 100 1.89 -15.06 -10.14
C LEU A 100 1.41 -13.98 -9.17
N GLU A 101 0.58 -14.32 -8.18
CA GLU A 101 0.24 -13.43 -7.07
C GLU A 101 1.49 -13.04 -6.29
N TYR A 102 2.38 -14.00 -5.99
CA TYR A 102 3.62 -13.73 -5.29
C TYR A 102 4.57 -12.82 -6.08
N LEU A 103 4.67 -13.02 -7.40
CA LEU A 103 5.43 -12.12 -8.28
C LEU A 103 4.89 -10.67 -8.23
N ASN A 104 3.57 -10.51 -8.26
CA ASN A 104 2.95 -9.19 -8.11
C ASN A 104 3.19 -8.60 -6.70
N ASP A 105 3.10 -9.43 -5.66
CA ASP A 105 3.39 -9.01 -4.29
C ASP A 105 4.83 -8.56 -4.10
N LEU A 106 5.80 -9.25 -4.71
CA LEU A 106 7.20 -8.81 -4.71
C LEU A 106 7.32 -7.41 -5.31
N LYS A 107 6.69 -7.16 -6.46
CA LYS A 107 6.71 -5.84 -7.09
C LYS A 107 6.14 -4.77 -6.18
N GLN A 108 4.97 -5.03 -5.57
CA GLN A 108 4.33 -4.05 -4.69
C GLN A 108 5.09 -3.87 -3.36
N TYR A 109 5.64 -4.94 -2.80
CA TYR A 109 6.44 -4.92 -1.58
C TYR A 109 7.68 -4.05 -1.76
N TRP A 110 8.45 -4.30 -2.83
CA TRP A 110 9.69 -3.59 -3.09
C TRP A 110 9.48 -2.16 -3.61
N LYS A 111 8.45 -1.94 -4.44
CA LYS A 111 8.21 -0.62 -5.04
C LYS A 111 7.38 0.34 -4.17
N ARG A 112 6.43 -0.17 -3.38
CA ARG A 112 5.40 0.65 -2.70
C ARG A 112 5.17 0.29 -1.24
N GLY A 113 5.66 -0.85 -0.79
CA GLY A 113 5.52 -1.34 0.59
C GLY A 113 6.83 -1.27 1.36
N TYR A 114 7.20 -2.40 1.99
CA TYR A 114 8.28 -2.49 2.96
C TYR A 114 9.69 -2.68 2.39
N GLY A 115 9.89 -2.67 1.07
CA GLY A 115 11.22 -2.83 0.47
C GLY A 115 12.21 -1.72 0.84
N TYR A 116 11.75 -0.48 0.85
CA TYR A 116 12.58 0.69 1.18
C TYR A 116 11.85 1.61 2.15
N THR A 117 12.59 2.17 3.11
CA THR A 117 12.03 3.10 4.11
C THR A 117 11.32 4.29 3.44
N ILE A 118 11.86 4.80 2.33
CA ILE A 118 11.27 5.95 1.63
C ILE A 118 9.89 5.65 1.03
N ASN A 119 9.59 4.39 0.70
CA ASN A 119 8.29 4.00 0.16
C ASN A 119 7.18 4.46 1.09
N SER A 120 7.21 4.04 2.37
CA SER A 120 6.21 4.43 3.36
C SER A 120 6.36 5.88 3.83
N ARG A 121 7.59 6.36 4.05
CA ARG A 121 7.85 7.73 4.53
C ARG A 121 7.39 8.82 3.56
N SER A 122 7.35 8.55 2.27
CA SER A 122 6.79 9.49 1.28
C SER A 122 5.31 9.83 1.55
N SER A 123 4.57 8.94 2.23
CA SER A 123 3.14 9.12 2.56
C SER A 123 2.84 9.96 3.80
N CYS A 124 3.87 10.49 4.48
CA CYS A 124 3.67 11.24 5.73
C CYS A 124 2.77 12.47 5.60
N ILE A 125 2.80 13.16 4.45
CA ILE A 125 1.90 14.29 4.18
C ILE A 125 0.42 13.87 4.23
N LEU A 126 0.10 12.69 3.70
CA LEU A 126 -1.27 12.14 3.70
C LEU A 126 -1.66 11.68 5.11
N PHE A 127 -0.75 11.01 5.81
CA PHE A 127 -1.00 10.58 7.19
C PHE A 127 -1.27 11.76 8.13
N GLN A 128 -0.46 12.83 8.04
CA GLN A 128 -0.65 14.05 8.81
C GLN A 128 -1.93 14.79 8.42
N ASP A 129 -2.30 14.79 7.15
CA ASP A 129 -3.55 15.39 6.67
C ASP A 129 -4.79 14.72 7.29
N ILE A 130 -4.81 13.39 7.35
CA ILE A 130 -5.88 12.62 8.00
C ILE A 130 -6.00 13.03 9.48
N PHE A 131 -4.89 13.04 10.22
CA PHE A 131 -4.91 13.41 11.64
C PHE A 131 -5.29 14.87 11.87
N ARG A 132 -4.86 15.80 11.00
CA ARG A 132 -5.27 17.20 11.05
C ARG A 132 -6.79 17.35 10.95
N HIS A 133 -7.43 16.56 10.10
CA HIS A 133 -8.89 16.58 9.95
C HIS A 133 -9.62 16.00 11.16
N LEU A 134 -9.10 14.90 11.71
CA LEU A 134 -9.62 14.30 12.94
C LEU A 134 -9.48 15.28 14.12
N ASP A 135 -8.32 15.93 14.28
CA ASP A 135 -8.05 16.93 15.31
C ASP A 135 -9.01 18.12 15.21
N LYS A 136 -9.21 18.65 14.01
CA LYS A 136 -10.15 19.75 13.78
C LYS A 136 -11.58 19.38 14.20
N ALA A 137 -12.01 18.14 13.91
CA ALA A 137 -13.33 17.67 14.33
C ALA A 137 -13.46 17.55 15.85
N VAL A 138 -12.43 17.02 16.53
CA VAL A 138 -12.36 16.96 18.00
C VAL A 138 -12.43 18.37 18.60
N GLU A 139 -11.63 19.31 18.11
CA GLU A 139 -11.60 20.69 18.59
C GLU A 139 -12.94 21.41 18.42
N GLN A 140 -13.55 21.29 17.24
CA GLN A 140 -14.88 21.86 16.97
C GLN A 140 -15.92 21.27 17.92
N LYS A 141 -15.90 19.95 18.12
CA LYS A 141 -16.83 19.29 19.03
C LYS A 141 -16.65 19.75 20.48
N LYS A 142 -15.41 19.83 20.98
CA LYS A 142 -15.10 20.34 22.33
C LYS A 142 -15.54 21.79 22.54
N ARG A 143 -15.51 22.61 21.48
CA ARG A 143 -16.01 24.00 21.49
C ARG A 143 -17.51 24.12 21.24
N SER A 144 -18.24 23.00 21.17
CA SER A 144 -19.67 22.96 20.80
C SER A 144 -19.97 23.64 19.46
N GLN A 145 -19.01 23.63 18.54
CA GLN A 145 -19.15 24.16 17.18
C GLN A 145 -19.64 23.06 16.23
N PRO A 146 -20.40 23.43 15.17
CA PRO A 146 -20.71 22.51 14.08
C PRO A 146 -19.43 21.95 13.44
N ILE A 147 -19.44 20.65 13.12
CA ILE A 147 -18.32 20.02 12.42
C ILE A 147 -18.31 20.51 10.97
N SER A 148 -17.25 21.21 10.58
CA SER A 148 -17.20 21.84 9.25
C SER A 148 -17.05 20.81 8.11
N SER A 149 -16.49 19.64 8.40
CA SER A 149 -16.19 18.60 7.41
C SER A 149 -16.47 17.22 8.03
N PRO A 150 -17.76 16.84 8.18
CA PRO A 150 -18.14 15.59 8.82
C PRO A 150 -17.77 14.36 7.98
N VAL A 151 -17.58 14.54 6.67
CA VAL A 151 -17.15 13.52 5.72
C VAL A 151 -16.08 14.12 4.82
N ILE A 152 -14.99 13.39 4.63
CA ILE A 152 -13.88 13.77 3.74
C ILE A 152 -13.60 12.57 2.86
N LEU A 153 -13.71 12.78 1.54
CA LEU A 153 -13.51 11.74 0.54
C LEU A 153 -12.27 12.10 -0.26
N GLN A 154 -11.29 11.20 -0.26
CA GLN A 154 -10.03 11.33 -0.97
C GLN A 154 -9.89 10.14 -1.93
N PHE A 155 -9.57 10.44 -3.19
CA PHE A 155 -9.44 9.43 -4.24
C PHE A 155 -7.99 9.43 -4.73
N GLY A 156 -7.39 8.25 -4.71
CA GLY A 156 -6.01 8.03 -5.12
C GLY A 156 -5.88 6.67 -5.82
N HIS A 157 -4.68 6.12 -5.80
CA HIS A 157 -4.37 4.84 -6.42
C HIS A 157 -3.99 3.78 -5.37
N ALA A 158 -3.80 2.54 -5.80
CA ALA A 158 -3.22 1.50 -4.95
C ALA A 158 -1.84 1.95 -4.40
N GLU A 159 -1.08 2.66 -5.23
CA GLU A 159 0.20 3.28 -4.91
C GLU A 159 0.11 4.44 -3.91
N THR A 160 -1.09 4.96 -3.64
CA THR A 160 -1.33 5.94 -2.56
C THR A 160 -1.57 5.22 -1.24
N LEU A 161 -2.41 4.18 -1.27
CA LEU A 161 -2.89 3.50 -0.06
C LEU A 161 -1.85 2.53 0.53
N LEU A 162 -1.11 1.83 -0.32
CA LEU A 162 -0.14 0.82 0.15
C LEU A 162 1.00 1.44 0.97
N PRO A 163 1.67 2.54 0.54
CA PRO A 163 2.64 3.24 1.37
C PRO A 163 2.08 3.72 2.71
N LEU A 164 0.84 4.22 2.73
CA LEU A 164 0.18 4.72 3.94
C LEU A 164 -0.06 3.58 4.95
N LEU A 165 -0.58 2.45 4.49
CA LEU A 165 -0.77 1.26 5.33
C LEU A 165 0.57 0.72 5.84
N SER A 166 1.61 0.74 5.00
CA SER A 166 2.96 0.36 5.41
C SER A 166 3.54 1.30 6.46
N LEU A 167 3.33 2.62 6.32
CA LEU A 167 3.73 3.65 7.30
C LEU A 167 3.05 3.42 8.65
N MET A 168 1.78 3.01 8.62
CA MET A 168 0.97 2.68 9.80
C MET A 168 1.34 1.33 10.44
N GLY A 169 2.23 0.55 9.82
CA GLY A 169 2.73 -0.73 10.35
C GLY A 169 1.88 -1.96 9.98
N TYR A 170 0.97 -1.86 9.01
CA TYR A 170 0.09 -2.95 8.62
C TYR A 170 0.70 -3.92 7.62
N PHE A 171 0.39 -5.20 7.79
CA PHE A 171 0.78 -6.29 6.87
C PHE A 171 2.29 -6.48 6.75
N LYS A 172 3.07 -6.07 7.76
CA LYS A 172 4.51 -6.34 7.80
C LYS A 172 4.76 -7.81 8.14
N ASP A 173 5.41 -8.52 7.23
CA ASP A 173 5.91 -9.86 7.46
C ASP A 173 7.11 -9.88 8.41
N LYS A 174 7.34 -11.04 9.04
CA LYS A 174 8.50 -11.24 9.91
C LYS A 174 9.80 -11.16 9.10
N GLU A 175 9.82 -11.90 7.99
CA GLU A 175 10.93 -11.89 7.02
C GLU A 175 10.47 -11.15 5.76
N PRO A 176 11.35 -10.37 5.11
CA PRO A 176 11.02 -9.72 3.85
C PRO A 176 10.60 -10.72 2.76
N LEU A 177 9.71 -10.29 1.86
CA LEU A 177 9.41 -11.05 0.64
C LEU A 177 10.62 -10.95 -0.31
N THR A 178 11.11 -12.09 -0.80
CA THR A 178 12.28 -12.17 -1.68
C THR A 178 12.02 -13.15 -2.81
N ALA A 179 12.84 -13.10 -3.85
CA ALA A 179 12.81 -14.09 -4.93
C ALA A 179 13.03 -15.55 -4.49
N TYR A 180 13.49 -15.78 -3.26
CA TYR A 180 14.01 -17.08 -2.82
C TYR A 180 13.18 -17.74 -1.73
N ASN A 181 12.14 -17.08 -1.22
CA ASN A 181 11.37 -17.57 -0.08
C ASN A 181 9.86 -17.71 -0.37
N TYR A 182 9.48 -17.96 -1.62
CA TYR A 182 8.07 -18.19 -2.00
C TYR A 182 7.40 -19.26 -1.14
N LYS A 183 8.07 -20.40 -0.93
CA LYS A 183 7.53 -21.55 -0.19
C LYS A 183 7.32 -21.25 1.29
N GLU A 184 8.20 -20.45 1.88
CA GLU A 184 8.10 -19.98 3.27
C GLU A 184 7.05 -18.88 3.42
N GLN A 185 6.73 -18.16 2.32
CA GLN A 185 5.80 -17.02 2.29
C GLN A 185 4.40 -17.38 1.76
N MET A 186 4.02 -18.66 1.80
CA MET A 186 2.68 -19.12 1.42
C MET A 186 1.56 -18.53 2.30
N HIS A 187 1.90 -18.15 3.54
CA HIS A 187 0.99 -17.50 4.49
C HIS A 187 1.42 -16.08 4.87
N ARG A 188 2.14 -15.40 3.97
CA ARG A 188 2.56 -14.01 4.13
C ARG A 188 1.37 -13.09 4.44
N LYS A 189 1.62 -12.07 5.25
CA LYS A 189 0.68 -10.99 5.55
C LYS A 189 0.59 -10.01 4.40
N PHE A 190 1.71 -9.71 3.73
CA PHE A 190 1.73 -8.80 2.60
C PHE A 190 1.20 -9.50 1.34
N ARG A 191 -0.11 -9.39 1.12
CA ARG A 191 -0.79 -9.84 -0.11
C ARG A 191 -1.51 -8.67 -0.75
N SER A 192 -0.87 -8.04 -1.73
CA SER A 192 -1.33 -6.79 -2.35
C SER A 192 -2.75 -6.89 -2.91
N GLY A 193 -3.12 -8.04 -3.49
CA GLY A 193 -4.48 -8.28 -3.99
C GLY A 193 -5.58 -8.30 -2.91
N HIS A 194 -5.24 -8.56 -1.65
CA HIS A 194 -6.17 -8.48 -0.51
C HIS A 194 -6.13 -7.13 0.19
N ILE A 195 -5.01 -6.43 0.11
CA ILE A 195 -4.80 -5.13 0.75
C ILE A 195 -5.41 -4.02 -0.12
N VAL A 196 -5.02 -3.96 -1.39
CA VAL A 196 -5.38 -2.91 -2.37
C VAL A 196 -6.03 -3.50 -3.64
N PRO A 197 -7.14 -4.27 -3.55
CA PRO A 197 -7.91 -4.66 -4.73
C PRO A 197 -8.51 -3.45 -5.45
N TYR A 198 -9.15 -3.68 -6.60
CA TYR A 198 -10.00 -2.65 -7.21
C TYR A 198 -11.03 -2.12 -6.22
N ALA A 199 -11.23 -0.80 -6.23
CA ALA A 199 -12.10 -0.07 -5.30
C ALA A 199 -11.71 -0.20 -3.81
N SER A 200 -10.46 -0.54 -3.51
CA SER A 200 -9.95 -0.53 -2.14
C SER A 200 -10.10 0.83 -1.48
N ASN A 201 -10.37 0.82 -0.18
CA ASN A 201 -10.64 2.01 0.63
C ASN A 201 -10.13 1.82 2.05
N LEU A 202 -9.66 2.91 2.66
CA LEU A 202 -9.31 2.98 4.07
C LEU A 202 -10.12 4.11 4.70
N MET A 203 -10.86 3.79 5.75
CA MET A 203 -11.74 4.73 6.45
C MET A 203 -11.26 4.90 7.89
N PHE A 204 -11.19 6.15 8.35
CA PHE A 204 -11.05 6.49 9.77
C PHE A 204 -12.38 7.04 10.27
N VAL A 205 -12.99 6.36 11.22
CA VAL A 205 -14.27 6.75 11.82
C VAL A 205 -14.02 7.29 13.23
N LEU A 206 -14.29 8.58 13.42
CA LEU A 206 -14.21 9.25 14.71
C LEU A 206 -15.58 9.29 15.38
N TYR A 207 -15.67 8.69 16.57
CA TYR A 207 -16.88 8.66 17.39
C TYR A 207 -16.78 9.67 18.53
N HIS A 208 -17.91 10.35 18.81
CA HIS A 208 -18.13 11.10 20.05
C HIS A 208 -18.98 10.27 21.02
N CYS A 209 -18.42 9.92 22.17
CA CYS A 209 -19.06 9.05 23.16
C CYS A 209 -19.83 9.88 24.20
N LYS A 210 -21.15 9.99 24.06
CA LYS A 210 -22.01 10.77 24.99
C LYS A 210 -21.95 10.31 26.45
N ASN A 211 -21.67 9.02 26.68
CA ASN A 211 -21.65 8.40 27.99
C ASN A 211 -20.22 8.22 28.54
N ALA A 212 -19.26 8.98 28.02
CA ALA A 212 -17.88 8.97 28.50
C ALA A 212 -17.83 9.38 29.99
N LYS A 213 -17.11 8.61 30.82
CA LYS A 213 -16.95 8.91 32.25
C LYS A 213 -15.76 9.84 32.49
N THR A 214 -14.81 9.88 31.56
CA THR A 214 -13.65 10.77 31.62
C THR A 214 -13.49 11.55 30.31
N PRO A 215 -12.83 12.73 30.33
CA PRO A 215 -12.56 13.49 29.11
C PRO A 215 -11.77 12.71 28.05
N LYS A 216 -10.95 11.73 28.45
CA LYS A 216 -10.18 10.89 27.53
C LYS A 216 -11.06 9.89 26.76
N GLU A 217 -12.16 9.45 27.37
CA GLU A 217 -13.11 8.51 26.77
C GLU A 217 -14.08 9.17 25.78
N GLU A 218 -14.04 10.50 25.68
CA GLU A 218 -14.98 11.28 24.87
C GLU A 218 -14.85 10.98 23.37
N PHE A 219 -13.65 10.63 22.90
CA PHE A 219 -13.38 10.37 21.49
C PHE A 219 -12.74 9.02 21.27
N ARG A 220 -13.33 8.25 20.35
CA ARG A 220 -12.82 6.95 19.91
C ARG A 220 -12.64 6.93 18.41
N VAL A 221 -11.70 6.12 17.95
CA VAL A 221 -11.41 5.95 16.53
C VAL A 221 -11.41 4.47 16.16
N GLN A 222 -12.02 4.17 15.01
CA GLN A 222 -11.98 2.86 14.37
C GLN A 222 -11.50 3.02 12.94
N MET A 223 -10.74 2.05 12.47
CA MET A 223 -10.33 1.98 11.06
C MET A 223 -11.05 0.84 10.36
N LEU A 224 -11.37 1.05 9.08
CA LEU A 224 -11.87 0.01 8.19
C LEU A 224 -11.01 -0.03 6.94
N LEU A 225 -10.65 -1.22 6.48
CA LEU A 225 -9.98 -1.45 5.20
C LEU A 225 -10.87 -2.36 4.37
N ASN A 226 -11.23 -1.92 3.16
CA ASN A 226 -12.14 -2.64 2.26
C ASN A 226 -13.44 -3.01 3.00
N GLU A 227 -14.04 -2.01 3.65
CA GLU A 227 -15.29 -2.10 4.43
C GLU A 227 -15.27 -3.08 5.61
N LYS A 228 -14.12 -3.65 5.95
CA LYS A 228 -13.95 -4.53 7.10
C LYS A 228 -13.21 -3.80 8.21
N VAL A 229 -13.65 -4.01 9.45
CA VAL A 229 -12.96 -3.49 10.63
C VAL A 229 -11.50 -3.93 10.58
N LEU A 230 -10.59 -2.95 10.62
CA LEU A 230 -9.15 -3.16 10.62
C LEU A 230 -8.67 -3.06 12.08
N PRO A 231 -8.30 -4.19 12.72
CA PRO A 231 -7.74 -4.16 14.07
C PRO A 231 -6.46 -3.34 14.12
N LEU A 232 -6.24 -2.58 15.19
CA LEU A 232 -5.06 -1.73 15.34
C LEU A 232 -3.77 -2.57 15.28
N ALA A 233 -2.82 -2.16 14.43
CA ALA A 233 -1.59 -2.93 14.22
C ALA A 233 -0.83 -3.27 15.51
N HIS A 234 -0.82 -2.37 16.49
CA HIS A 234 -0.05 -2.52 17.74
C HIS A 234 -0.79 -3.26 18.87
N SER A 235 -2.12 -3.30 18.88
CA SER A 235 -2.91 -3.87 19.99
C SER A 235 -3.90 -4.96 19.58
N GLN A 236 -4.22 -5.07 18.28
CA GLN A 236 -5.28 -5.93 17.74
C GLN A 236 -6.70 -5.59 18.23
N GLU A 237 -6.88 -4.46 18.92
CA GLU A 237 -8.20 -3.95 19.26
C GLU A 237 -8.89 -3.34 18.03
N THR A 238 -10.23 -3.36 18.01
CA THR A 238 -11.03 -2.87 16.88
C THR A 238 -11.37 -1.38 16.94
N ALA A 239 -11.10 -0.74 18.08
CA ALA A 239 -11.24 0.69 18.29
C ALA A 239 -10.33 1.10 19.46
N SER A 240 -9.83 2.34 19.45
CA SER A 240 -9.05 2.90 20.56
C SER A 240 -9.51 4.31 20.90
N LEU A 241 -9.07 4.82 22.06
CA LEU A 241 -9.17 6.24 22.36
C LEU A 241 -8.39 7.02 21.30
N TYR A 242 -8.94 8.14 20.84
CA TYR A 242 -8.31 8.93 19.80
C TYR A 242 -6.92 9.43 20.23
N ASP A 243 -6.80 9.87 21.49
CA ASP A 243 -5.52 10.32 22.06
C ASP A 243 -4.47 9.21 22.13
N ASP A 244 -4.87 7.97 22.43
CA ASP A 244 -3.95 6.82 22.48
C ASP A 244 -3.44 6.48 21.07
N LEU A 245 -4.30 6.53 20.05
CA LEU A 245 -3.88 6.37 18.66
C LEU A 245 -2.90 7.47 18.23
N LYS A 246 -3.18 8.73 18.59
CA LYS A 246 -2.26 9.85 18.32
C LYS A 246 -0.91 9.65 18.98
N ASN A 247 -0.90 9.24 20.25
CA ASN A 247 0.32 9.00 21.01
C ASN A 247 1.13 7.85 20.41
N HIS A 248 0.47 6.79 19.96
CA HIS A 248 1.15 5.68 19.28
C HIS A 248 1.88 6.13 18.01
N TYR A 249 1.28 7.03 17.22
CA TYR A 249 1.88 7.56 15.99
C TYR A 249 2.58 8.91 16.16
N LYS A 250 2.84 9.34 17.40
CA LYS A 250 3.44 10.64 17.74
C LYS A 250 4.66 10.96 16.89
N ASP A 251 5.58 10.01 16.79
CA ASP A 251 6.86 10.25 16.12
C ASP A 251 6.66 10.53 14.63
N ILE A 252 5.74 9.82 13.98
CA ILE A 252 5.39 10.06 12.57
C ILE A 252 4.69 11.42 12.41
N LEU A 253 3.76 11.74 13.32
CA LEU A 253 3.01 13.00 13.28
C LEU A 253 3.91 14.23 13.52
N GLN A 254 4.97 14.09 14.32
CA GLN A 254 5.84 15.21 14.71
C GLN A 254 7.11 15.32 13.87
N SER A 255 7.73 14.20 13.48
CA SER A 255 9.06 14.20 12.86
C SER A 255 9.08 13.81 11.39
N CYS A 256 7.98 13.28 10.84
CA CYS A 256 7.98 12.87 9.44
C CYS A 256 7.67 14.05 8.52
N HIS A 257 8.66 14.89 8.27
CA HIS A 257 8.52 16.00 7.34
C HIS A 257 8.82 15.53 5.91
N THR A 258 7.80 15.48 5.06
CA THR A 258 7.95 15.02 3.66
C THR A 258 9.04 15.78 2.90
N SER A 259 9.23 17.07 3.19
CA SER A 259 10.31 17.87 2.59
C SER A 259 11.71 17.37 2.94
N GLU A 260 11.89 16.78 4.12
CA GLU A 260 13.19 16.25 4.58
C GLU A 260 13.35 14.79 4.16
N GLU A 261 12.31 13.98 4.34
CA GLU A 261 12.29 12.56 3.96
C GLU A 261 12.54 12.37 2.45
N CYS A 262 12.02 13.28 1.62
CA CYS A 262 12.14 13.22 0.16
C CYS A 262 13.36 13.94 -0.40
N GLN A 263 14.20 14.56 0.43
CA GLN A 263 15.48 15.12 -0.02
C GLN A 263 16.50 14.00 -0.24
N LEU A 264 17.30 14.15 -1.30
CA LEU A 264 18.47 13.30 -1.49
C LEU A 264 19.52 13.60 -0.41
N PRO A 265 20.30 12.61 0.03
CA PRO A 265 21.44 12.86 0.90
C PRO A 265 22.37 13.90 0.27
N LYS A 266 22.80 14.89 1.04
CA LYS A 266 23.84 15.81 0.58
C LYS A 266 25.13 15.01 0.39
N VAL A 267 25.57 14.86 -0.86
CA VAL A 267 26.90 14.32 -1.14
C VAL A 267 27.90 15.35 -0.64
N ASN A 268 28.54 15.07 0.50
CA ASN A 268 29.73 15.82 0.89
C ASN A 268 30.83 15.41 -0.08
N ASN A 269 31.04 16.20 -1.14
CA ASN A 269 32.27 16.15 -1.91
C ASN A 269 33.40 16.69 -1.01
N THR A 270 33.93 15.86 -0.12
CA THR A 270 35.34 15.96 0.23
C THR A 270 36.11 15.47 -0.98
N SER A 271 36.35 16.39 -1.91
CA SER A 271 37.50 16.30 -2.81
C SER A 271 38.74 16.31 -1.93
N ASP A 272 39.12 15.14 -1.43
CA ASP A 272 40.45 14.94 -0.88
C ASP A 272 41.44 15.00 -2.02
N GLU A 273 42.34 15.96 -1.88
CA GLU A 273 43.50 16.23 -2.70
C GLU A 273 44.34 14.97 -2.90
N LEU A 274 44.73 14.71 -4.15
CA LEU A 274 45.89 13.92 -4.55
C LEU A 274 46.51 14.58 -5.78
#